data_AF-A0A519WUA7-F1
#
_entry.id   AF-A0A519WUA7-F1
#
_cell.length_a   1.000
_cell.length_b   1.000
_cell.length_c   1.000
_cell.angle_alpha   90.00
_cell.angle_beta   90.00
_cell.angle_gamma   90.00
#
_symmetry.space_group_name_H-M   'P 1'
#
loop_
_entity.id
_entity.type
_entity.pdbx_description
1 polymer ?
#
loop_
_entity_poly.entity_id
_entity_poly.type
_entity_poly.pdbx_seq_one_letter_code
_entity_poly.pdbx_strand_id
1 'polypeptide(L)'
;MTRQMIIEELLEAIRFRMPTWGFLPFTILHLQPKSIEISNIRGEGIEGDMVIFLLRTDYTTADALDYIRNTSEMEELSDPGKRELTEHFFCKFRDEKELSIWKQQRIAMALGIMQAEAKKLNLNLTEHKVDLSAVVALNQIYGLSPQCLFEIS
;
A
#
# COMPACT_ATOMS: atom_id res chain seq x y z
N MET A 1 -12.00 -19.92 -9.92
CA MET A 1 -11.95 -18.65 -9.18
C MET A 1 -12.25 -17.53 -10.15
N THR A 2 -13.07 -16.55 -9.80
CA THR A 2 -13.28 -15.37 -10.67
C THR A 2 -12.08 -14.43 -10.56
N ARG A 3 -11.86 -13.54 -11.54
CA ARG A 3 -10.79 -12.52 -11.46
C ARG A 3 -10.94 -11.61 -10.24
N GLN A 4 -12.19 -11.28 -9.89
CA GLN A 4 -12.50 -10.52 -8.68
C GLN A 4 -12.04 -11.25 -7.40
N MET A 5 -12.30 -12.56 -7.29
CA MET A 5 -11.86 -13.36 -6.15
C MET A 5 -10.34 -13.43 -6.03
N ILE A 6 -9.62 -13.50 -7.15
CA ILE A 6 -8.15 -13.47 -7.16
C ILE A 6 -7.62 -12.19 -6.51
N ILE A 7 -8.20 -11.05 -6.88
CA ILE A 7 -7.74 -9.75 -6.39
C ILE A 7 -8.11 -9.57 -4.92
N GLU A 8 -9.31 -9.98 -4.53
CA GLU A 8 -9.71 -10.02 -3.12
C GLU A 8 -8.77 -10.88 -2.29
N GLU A 9 -8.33 -12.04 -2.80
CA GLU A 9 -7.37 -12.91 -2.11
C GLU A 9 -5.99 -12.24 -1.97
N LEU A 10 -5.51 -11.53 -3.00
CA LEU A 10 -4.27 -10.75 -2.94
C LEU A 10 -4.36 -9.61 -1.91
N LEU A 11 -5.49 -8.91 -1.85
CA LEU A 11 -5.72 -7.82 -0.89
C LEU A 11 -5.89 -8.35 0.55
N GLU A 12 -6.61 -9.45 0.72
CA GLU A 12 -6.76 -10.14 2.01
C GLU A 12 -5.41 -10.65 2.52
N ALA A 13 -4.53 -11.14 1.64
CA ALA A 13 -3.16 -11.51 2.01
C ALA A 13 -2.37 -10.35 2.62
N ILE A 14 -2.53 -9.12 2.11
CA ILE A 14 -1.92 -7.92 2.70
C ILE A 14 -2.57 -7.61 4.04
N ARG A 15 -3.91 -7.59 4.10
CA ARG A 15 -4.66 -7.33 5.34
C ARG A 15 -4.28 -8.28 6.47
N PHE A 16 -4.15 -9.57 6.17
CA PHE A 16 -3.81 -10.60 7.16
C PHE A 16 -2.36 -10.51 7.64
N ARG A 17 -1.43 -10.15 6.75
CA ARG A 17 0.02 -10.07 7.08
C ARG A 17 0.45 -8.70 7.58
N MET A 18 -0.43 -7.70 7.48
CA MET A 18 -0.28 -6.37 8.05
C MET A 18 -1.46 -6.05 8.97
N PRO A 19 -1.71 -6.87 10.02
CA PRO A 19 -2.86 -6.67 10.88
C PRO A 19 -2.66 -5.39 11.70
N THR A 20 -3.40 -4.35 11.33
CA THR A 20 -3.47 -3.12 12.10
C THR A 20 -4.89 -2.57 12.02
N TRP A 21 -5.34 -1.96 13.12
CA TRP A 21 -6.55 -1.14 13.14
C TRP A 21 -6.25 0.35 12.91
N GLY A 22 -4.98 0.72 12.81
CA GLY A 22 -4.54 2.08 12.59
C GLY A 22 -4.35 2.43 11.12
N PHE A 23 -3.96 3.68 10.86
CA PHE A 23 -3.83 4.18 9.50
C PHE A 23 -2.62 3.62 8.75
N LEU A 24 -2.84 3.06 7.56
CA LEU A 24 -1.77 2.72 6.63
C LEU A 24 -1.29 3.97 5.86
N PRO A 25 0.01 4.05 5.52
CA PRO A 25 0.53 5.15 4.71
C PRO A 25 0.13 5.04 3.25
N PHE A 26 -0.61 4.01 2.85
CA PHE A 26 -0.98 3.77 1.46
C PHE A 26 -2.42 3.31 1.31
N THR A 27 -2.91 3.40 0.08
CA THR A 27 -4.17 2.85 -0.40
C THR A 27 -3.87 2.00 -1.64
N ILE A 28 -4.59 0.90 -1.79
CA ILE A 28 -4.48 0.03 -2.96
C ILE A 28 -5.78 0.18 -3.75
N LEU A 29 -5.67 0.50 -5.03
CA LEU A 29 -6.81 0.53 -5.94
C LEU A 29 -6.72 -0.62 -6.92
N HIS A 30 -7.81 -1.37 -7.04
CA HIS A 30 -8.04 -2.27 -8.16
C HIS A 30 -8.80 -1.52 -9.25
N LEU A 31 -8.25 -1.51 -10.46
CA LEU A 31 -8.86 -0.94 -11.63
C LEU A 31 -9.19 -2.06 -12.63
N GLN A 32 -10.44 -2.08 -13.08
CA GLN A 32 -10.88 -3.04 -14.10
C GLN A 32 -10.64 -2.47 -15.51
N PRO A 33 -10.27 -3.29 -16.51
CA PRO A 33 -9.94 -2.82 -17.86
C PRO A 33 -11.00 -1.91 -18.49
N LYS A 34 -12.29 -2.20 -18.25
CA LYS A 34 -13.42 -1.42 -18.80
C LYS A 34 -13.69 -0.09 -18.10
N SER A 35 -13.09 0.14 -16.93
CA SER A 35 -13.28 1.34 -16.11
C SER A 35 -12.21 2.41 -16.34
N ILE A 36 -11.27 2.12 -17.24
CA ILE A 36 -10.03 2.85 -17.43
C ILE A 36 -10.07 3.53 -18.79
N GLU A 37 -10.70 4.70 -18.87
CA GLU A 37 -10.30 5.70 -19.87
C GLU A 37 -9.07 6.44 -19.34
N ILE A 38 -7.96 5.74 -19.15
CA ILE A 38 -6.70 6.42 -18.83
C ILE A 38 -6.11 6.91 -20.15
N SER A 39 -6.65 8.01 -20.66
CA SER A 39 -6.34 8.63 -21.95
C SER A 39 -4.86 9.03 -22.13
N ASN A 40 -4.03 8.94 -21.07
CA ASN A 40 -2.63 9.36 -21.06
C ASN A 40 -1.63 8.27 -20.63
N ILE A 41 -2.07 7.06 -20.28
CA ILE A 41 -1.16 5.92 -20.16
C ILE A 41 -0.91 5.41 -21.58
N ARG A 42 0.14 5.92 -22.22
CA ARG A 42 0.66 5.37 -23.48
C ARG A 42 1.36 4.04 -23.18
N GLY A 43 0.56 3.03 -22.82
CA GLY A 43 0.96 1.63 -22.83
C GLY A 43 0.05 0.92 -23.81
N GLU A 44 0.54 0.64 -25.02
CA GLU A 44 -0.12 -0.32 -25.90
C GLU A 44 -0.18 -1.66 -25.12
N GLY A 45 -1.39 -2.21 -24.87
CA GLY A 45 -1.54 -3.61 -24.46
C GLY A 45 -1.87 -3.94 -23.00
N ILE A 46 -2.53 -3.07 -22.22
CA ILE A 46 -3.06 -3.50 -20.91
C ILE A 46 -4.39 -4.24 -21.11
N GLU A 47 -4.37 -5.55 -20.92
CA GLU A 47 -5.54 -6.44 -21.09
C GLU A 47 -6.04 -7.04 -19.76
N GLY A 48 -5.17 -7.03 -18.75
CA GLY A 48 -5.42 -7.56 -17.40
C GLY A 48 -5.97 -6.54 -16.40
N ASP A 49 -6.39 -7.06 -15.24
CA ASP A 49 -6.77 -6.22 -14.12
C ASP A 49 -5.54 -5.49 -13.54
N MET A 50 -5.73 -4.23 -13.18
CA MET A 50 -4.67 -3.36 -12.71
C MET A 50 -4.76 -3.12 -11.21
N VAL A 51 -3.61 -3.11 -10.53
CA VAL A 51 -3.51 -2.74 -9.11
C VAL A 51 -2.52 -1.59 -8.95
N ILE A 52 -2.98 -0.49 -8.37
CA ILE A 52 -2.15 0.70 -8.09
C ILE A 52 -1.94 0.83 -6.59
N PHE A 53 -0.70 1.02 -6.18
CA PHE A 53 -0.36 1.46 -4.82
C PHE A 53 -0.20 2.98 -4.81
N LEU A 54 -0.98 3.63 -3.95
CA LEU A 54 -1.00 5.08 -3.75
C LEU A 54 -0.50 5.40 -2.35
N LEU A 55 0.53 6.23 -2.23
CA LEU A 55 1.00 6.76 -0.94
C LEU A 55 0.13 7.95 -0.52
N ARG A 56 -0.30 7.98 0.74
CA ARG A 56 -0.95 9.14 1.35
C ARG A 56 0.04 10.28 1.55
N THR A 57 -0.17 11.40 0.86
CA THR A 57 0.69 12.58 0.98
C THR A 57 0.47 13.33 2.29
N ASP A 58 -0.73 13.18 2.87
CA ASP A 58 -1.13 13.77 4.14
C ASP A 58 -0.71 12.93 5.37
N TYR A 59 -0.09 11.76 5.18
CA TYR A 59 0.26 10.86 6.27
C TYR A 59 1.28 11.49 7.22
N THR A 60 0.94 11.58 8.50
CA THR A 60 1.70 12.27 9.53
C THR A 60 2.39 11.32 10.51
N THR A 61 3.22 11.87 11.39
CA THR A 61 3.77 11.13 12.54
C THR A 61 2.65 10.62 13.46
N ALA A 62 1.54 11.34 13.61
CA ALA A 62 0.42 10.89 14.43
C ALA A 62 -0.22 9.62 13.86
N ASP A 63 -0.40 9.57 12.53
CA ASP A 63 -0.92 8.39 11.83
C ASP A 63 0.03 7.19 11.97
N ALA A 64 1.34 7.42 11.89
CA ALA A 64 2.35 6.39 12.08
C ALA A 64 2.32 5.80 13.49
N LEU A 65 2.14 6.64 14.51
CA LEU A 65 2.02 6.19 15.89
C LEU A 65 0.70 5.46 16.14
N ASP A 66 -0.38 5.91 15.52
CA ASP A 66 -1.66 5.22 15.55
C ASP A 66 -1.55 3.83 14.92
N TYR A 67 -0.89 3.71 13.75
CA TYR A 67 -0.57 2.40 13.16
C TYR A 67 0.15 1.50 14.16
N ILE A 68 1.25 1.99 14.77
CA ILE A 68 2.09 1.20 15.68
C ILE A 68 1.27 0.72 16.86
N ARG A 69 0.53 1.62 17.52
CA ARG A 69 -0.28 1.30 18.71
C ARG A 69 -1.34 0.24 18.47
N ASN A 70 -1.78 0.11 17.22
CA ASN A 70 -2.86 -0.78 16.83
C ASN A 70 -2.39 -2.00 16.03
N THR A 71 -1.09 -2.35 16.07
CA THR A 71 -0.62 -3.62 15.49
C THR A 71 -0.81 -4.79 16.47
N SER A 72 -0.87 -6.01 15.93
CA SER A 72 -0.96 -7.22 16.75
C SER A 72 0.22 -7.38 17.71
N GLU A 73 1.43 -6.96 17.31
CA GLU A 73 2.62 -7.04 18.18
C GLU A 73 2.49 -6.17 19.43
N MET A 74 1.73 -5.06 19.35
CA MET A 74 1.47 -4.25 20.55
C MET A 74 0.58 -4.96 21.55
N GLU A 75 -0.32 -5.85 21.12
CA GLU A 75 -1.22 -6.58 22.04
C GLU A 75 -0.45 -7.50 22.98
N GLU A 76 0.68 -8.04 22.52
CA GLU A 76 1.53 -8.97 23.27
C GLU A 76 2.45 -8.27 24.30
N LEU A 77 2.59 -6.94 24.21
CA LEU A 77 3.48 -6.17 25.08
C LEU A 77 2.80 -5.77 26.41
N SER A 78 3.61 -5.74 27.47
CA SER A 78 3.21 -5.11 28.74
C SER A 78 3.01 -3.59 28.57
N ASP A 79 2.22 -2.97 29.45
CA ASP A 79 1.97 -1.52 29.39
C ASP A 79 3.25 -0.66 29.42
N PRO A 80 4.29 -0.98 30.23
CA PRO A 80 5.57 -0.29 30.13
C PRO A 80 6.23 -0.46 28.76
N GLY A 81 6.22 -1.67 28.19
CA GLY A 81 6.78 -1.95 26.87
C GLY A 81 6.06 -1.22 25.75
N LYS A 82 4.72 -1.16 25.79
CA LYS A 82 3.90 -0.37 24.86
C LYS A 82 4.29 1.11 24.87
N ARG A 83 4.49 1.68 26.07
CA ARG A 83 4.91 3.08 26.24
C ARG A 83 6.31 3.30 25.68
N GLU A 84 7.26 2.44 26.02
CA GLU A 84 8.65 2.54 25.56
C GLU A 84 8.74 2.45 24.03
N LEU A 85 8.04 1.49 23.42
CA LEU A 85 8.03 1.34 21.97
C LEU A 85 7.38 2.54 21.26
N THR A 86 6.26 3.02 21.80
CA THR A 86 5.59 4.22 21.26
C THR A 86 6.49 5.46 21.35
N GLU A 87 7.16 5.67 22.48
CA GLU A 87 8.07 6.80 22.67
C GLU A 87 9.30 6.71 21.74
N HIS A 88 9.84 5.50 21.57
CA HIS A 88 10.93 5.24 20.63
C HIS A 88 10.55 5.69 19.22
N PHE A 89 9.39 5.26 18.71
CA PHE A 89 8.93 5.66 17.38
C PHE A 89 8.53 7.12 17.31
N PHE A 90 7.97 7.70 18.37
CA PHE A 90 7.68 9.13 18.41
C PHE A 90 8.96 9.96 18.25
N CYS A 91 10.03 9.61 18.97
CA CYS A 91 11.33 10.25 18.82
C CYS A 91 11.91 10.03 17.42
N LYS A 92 11.83 8.81 16.90
CA LYS A 92 12.34 8.45 15.57
C LYS A 92 11.66 9.27 14.46
N PHE A 93 10.33 9.38 14.50
CA PHE A 93 9.54 10.09 13.49
C PHE A 93 9.47 11.61 13.69
N ARG A 94 10.28 12.17 14.59
CA ARG A 94 10.58 13.62 14.58
C ARG A 94 11.46 13.99 13.39
N ASP A 95 12.26 13.05 12.89
CA ASP A 95 12.97 13.21 11.63
C ASP A 95 12.01 12.83 10.47
N GLU A 96 11.68 13.82 9.64
CA GLU A 96 10.82 13.62 8.46
C GLU A 96 11.41 12.61 7.48
N LYS A 97 12.74 12.49 7.41
CA LYS A 97 13.41 11.51 6.57
C LYS A 97 13.13 10.10 7.07
N GLU A 98 13.19 9.87 8.38
CA GLU A 98 12.88 8.58 8.99
C GLU A 98 11.41 8.19 8.79
N LEU A 99 10.48 9.15 8.92
CA LEU A 99 9.08 8.92 8.61
C LEU A 99 8.90 8.56 7.12
N SER A 100 9.55 9.27 6.20
CA SER A 100 9.50 8.99 4.76
C SER A 100 10.04 7.60 4.41
N ILE A 101 11.19 7.22 4.98
CA ILE A 101 11.76 5.87 4.84
C ILE A 101 10.78 4.82 5.35
N TRP A 102 10.17 5.06 6.51
CA TRP A 102 9.20 4.14 7.09
C TRP A 102 7.97 3.95 6.19
N LYS A 103 7.41 5.03 5.63
CA LYS A 103 6.29 4.96 4.67
C LYS A 103 6.64 4.07 3.48
N GLN A 104 7.82 4.28 2.89
CA GLN A 104 8.31 3.51 1.75
C GLN A 104 8.51 2.03 2.10
N GLN A 105 9.05 1.74 3.29
CA GLN A 105 9.19 0.37 3.78
C GLN A 105 7.84 -0.36 3.95
N ARG A 106 6.79 0.34 4.42
CA ARG A 106 5.46 -0.26 4.55
C ARG A 106 4.84 -0.59 3.19
N ILE A 107 5.01 0.28 2.20
CA ILE A 107 4.57 -0.01 0.81
C ILE A 107 5.36 -1.19 0.24
N ALA A 108 6.69 -1.17 0.36
CA ALA A 108 7.53 -2.26 -0.11
C ALA A 108 7.15 -3.62 0.53
N MET A 109 6.78 -3.62 1.81
CA MET A 109 6.31 -4.82 2.48
C MET A 109 4.98 -5.31 1.92
N ALA A 110 4.01 -4.42 1.71
CA ALA A 110 2.72 -4.76 1.11
C ALA A 110 2.88 -5.31 -0.31
N LEU A 111 3.78 -4.72 -1.10
CA LEU A 111 4.16 -5.21 -2.43
C LEU A 111 4.77 -6.60 -2.38
N GLY A 112 5.72 -6.83 -1.46
CA GLY A 112 6.33 -8.15 -1.28
C GLY A 112 5.32 -9.22 -0.88
N ILE A 113 4.33 -8.87 -0.03
CA ILE A 113 3.22 -9.77 0.33
C ILE A 113 2.37 -10.10 -0.89
N MET A 114 1.97 -9.09 -1.67
CA MET A 114 1.18 -9.28 -2.88
C MET A 114 1.90 -10.17 -3.89
N GLN A 115 3.19 -9.93 -4.12
CA GLN A 115 4.01 -10.73 -5.03
C GLN A 115 4.16 -12.18 -4.56
N ALA A 116 4.38 -12.39 -3.25
CA ALA A 116 4.46 -13.73 -2.69
C ALA A 116 3.13 -14.49 -2.81
N GLU A 117 1.99 -13.81 -2.62
CA GLU A 117 0.68 -14.44 -2.76
C GLU A 117 0.33 -14.72 -4.22
N ALA A 118 0.59 -13.77 -5.13
CA ALA A 118 0.40 -13.98 -6.56
C ALA A 118 1.18 -15.18 -7.09
N LYS A 119 2.42 -15.35 -6.61
CA LYS A 119 3.24 -16.52 -6.95
C LYS A 119 2.60 -17.84 -6.50
N LYS A 120 1.97 -17.90 -5.31
CA LYS A 120 1.26 -19.10 -4.84
C LYS A 120 0.04 -19.43 -5.68
N LEU A 121 -0.63 -18.39 -6.19
CA LEU A 121 -1.77 -18.49 -7.08
C LEU A 121 -1.38 -18.74 -8.55
N ASN A 122 -0.08 -18.87 -8.84
CA ASN A 122 0.48 -18.99 -10.20
C ASN A 122 0.07 -17.83 -11.13
N LEU A 123 -0.03 -16.62 -10.57
CA LEU A 123 -0.31 -15.40 -11.31
C LEU A 123 1.00 -14.70 -11.68
N ASN A 124 0.99 -14.02 -12.82
CA ASN A 124 2.09 -13.18 -13.24
C ASN A 124 1.76 -11.70 -12.96
N LEU A 125 2.58 -11.07 -12.12
CA LEU A 125 2.50 -9.64 -11.82
C LEU A 125 3.53 -8.89 -12.65
N THR A 126 3.05 -8.07 -13.58
CA THR A 126 3.93 -7.24 -14.42
C THR A 126 3.91 -5.81 -13.89
N GLU A 127 5.07 -5.31 -13.46
CA GLU A 127 5.20 -3.90 -13.07
C GLU A 127 5.24 -3.02 -14.32
N HIS A 128 4.35 -2.03 -14.37
CA HIS A 128 4.31 -1.05 -15.44
C HIS A 128 4.92 0.27 -14.98
N LYS A 129 6.04 0.67 -15.61
CA LYS A 129 6.64 1.99 -15.43
C LYS A 129 5.87 3.02 -16.25
N VAL A 130 4.70 3.38 -15.77
CA VAL A 130 3.88 4.45 -16.34
C VAL A 130 4.20 5.78 -15.71
N ASP A 131 4.10 6.84 -16.52
CA ASP A 131 3.97 8.17 -15.97
C ASP A 131 2.59 8.29 -15.32
N LEU A 132 2.58 8.10 -14.00
CA LEU A 132 1.38 8.21 -13.18
C LEU A 132 0.98 9.69 -12.98
N SER A 133 1.61 10.64 -13.70
CA SER A 133 1.13 12.01 -13.80
C SER A 133 -0.30 12.10 -14.38
N ALA A 134 -0.71 11.14 -15.21
CA ALA A 134 -2.11 11.02 -15.64
C ALA A 134 -3.08 10.78 -14.47
N VAL A 135 -2.58 10.21 -13.38
CA VAL A 135 -3.28 9.92 -12.13
C VAL A 135 -3.19 11.12 -11.16
N VAL A 136 -2.59 12.26 -11.57
CA VAL A 136 -2.44 13.50 -10.76
C VAL A 136 -3.75 14.04 -10.20
N ALA A 137 -4.89 13.76 -10.85
CA ALA A 137 -6.20 14.06 -10.29
C ALA A 137 -6.38 13.44 -8.89
N LEU A 138 -5.83 12.25 -8.63
CA LEU A 138 -5.89 11.61 -7.31
C LEU A 138 -5.09 12.37 -6.25
N ASN A 139 -3.96 12.98 -6.62
CA ASN A 139 -3.20 13.79 -5.67
C ASN A 139 -3.97 15.06 -5.30
N GLN A 140 -4.49 15.77 -6.31
CA GLN A 140 -5.19 17.04 -6.10
C GLN A 140 -6.53 16.89 -5.36
N ILE A 141 -7.23 15.77 -5.57
CA ILE A 141 -8.57 15.55 -4.99
C ILE A 141 -8.50 14.77 -3.67
N TYR A 142 -7.59 13.80 -3.56
CA TYR A 142 -7.58 12.83 -2.46
C TYR A 142 -6.28 12.79 -1.65
N GLY A 143 -5.27 13.60 -1.99
CA GLY A 143 -3.98 13.56 -1.30
C GLY A 143 -3.24 12.23 -1.48
N LEU A 144 -3.36 11.63 -2.66
CA LEU A 144 -2.80 10.33 -3.00
C LEU A 144 -1.73 10.45 -4.10
N SER A 145 -0.53 9.97 -3.82
CA SER A 145 0.60 9.98 -4.74
C SER A 145 0.90 8.55 -5.25
N PRO A 146 0.73 8.28 -6.55
CA PRO A 146 0.95 6.95 -7.10
C PRO A 146 2.42 6.52 -7.02
N GLN A 147 2.64 5.28 -6.56
CA GLN A 147 3.99 4.72 -6.37
C GLN A 147 4.33 3.66 -7.42
N CYS A 148 3.40 2.75 -7.70
CA CYS A 148 3.58 1.69 -8.68
C CYS A 148 2.24 1.16 -9.19
N LEU A 149 2.27 0.62 -10.42
CA LEU A 149 1.15 -0.02 -11.10
C LEU A 149 1.56 -1.44 -11.48
N PHE A 150 0.71 -2.40 -11.17
CA PHE A 150 0.87 -3.80 -11.57
C PHE A 150 -0.31 -4.25 -12.43
N GLU A 151 -0.02 -5.02 -13.46
CA GLU A 151 -1.01 -5.80 -14.18
C GLU A 151 -0.98 -7.25 -13.68
N ILE A 152 -2.16 -7.82 -13.46
CA ILE A 152 -2.36 -9.21 -13.05
C ILE A 152 -2.78 -10.01 -14.28
N SER A 153 -1.97 -11.02 -14.62
CA SER A 153 -2.18 -11.93 -15.76
C SER A 153 -2.09 -13.40 -15.37
#